data_AF-A0A1J8QGS5-F1
#
_entry.id   AF-A0A1J8QGS5-F1
#
_cell.length_a   1.000
_cell.length_b   1.000
_cell.length_c   1.000
_cell.angle_alpha   90.00
_cell.angle_beta   90.00
_cell.angle_gamma   90.00
#
_symmetry.space_group_name_H-M   'P 1'
#
loop_
_entity.id
_entity.type
_entity.pdbx_description
1 polymer ?
#
loop_
_entity_poly.entity_id
_entity_poly.type
_entity_poly.pdbx_seq_one_letter_code
_entity_poly.pdbx_strand_id
1 'polypeptide(L)'
;MIDLVTTPNYTPSSVVPIVESCSAALPAAKFSDLLQKNYIEGHTTIYWAIVDGRKEALLAFVRFISQIQCPDNLHLACMVTNDHALFTQLNLGRDMIGAKGETLKRSLLCSPQENHEVGVDEDRFVVSFRFKMCRKRLRMTYSMGTEFVARGRIWWLRIFYCAPGEEWIIATGLSQPSLPVRPLAKLIIEAQREKPGCATRPAAWQWTIGLNKLRLIAPVGNTAYLDCDGTLHAKLEIELKCKGRSE
;
A
#
# COMPACT_ATOMS: atom_id res chain seq x y z
N MET A 1 -12.06 9.52 -25.30
CA MET A 1 -11.39 9.09 -24.05
C MET A 1 -12.39 8.90 -22.92
N ILE A 2 -13.26 9.88 -22.64
CA ILE A 2 -14.38 9.72 -21.67
C ILE A 2 -15.19 8.45 -21.98
N ASP A 3 -15.53 8.26 -23.25
CA ASP A 3 -16.28 7.08 -23.74
C ASP A 3 -15.60 5.73 -23.47
N LEU A 4 -14.26 5.69 -23.32
CA LEU A 4 -13.50 4.45 -23.07
C LEU A 4 -13.62 3.97 -21.62
N VAL A 5 -13.93 4.87 -20.69
CA VAL A 5 -14.02 4.56 -19.26
C VAL A 5 -15.47 4.51 -18.81
N THR A 6 -16.35 5.38 -19.34
CA THR A 6 -17.73 5.52 -18.84
C THR A 6 -18.77 4.63 -19.54
N THR A 7 -18.50 4.04 -20.70
CA THR A 7 -19.53 3.26 -21.41
C THR A 7 -19.66 1.83 -20.89
N PRO A 8 -20.89 1.31 -20.68
CA PRO A 8 -21.10 -0.06 -20.23
C PRO A 8 -20.81 -1.10 -21.33
N ASN A 9 -21.10 -0.79 -22.59
CA ASN A 9 -21.03 -1.72 -23.75
C ASN A 9 -19.63 -1.82 -24.39
N TYR A 10 -18.60 -1.74 -23.56
CA TYR A 10 -17.22 -1.64 -24.01
C TYR A 10 -16.62 -3.01 -24.38
N THR A 11 -16.06 -3.12 -25.59
CA THR A 11 -15.28 -4.29 -26.01
C THR A 11 -13.80 -4.13 -25.66
N PRO A 12 -13.19 -5.01 -24.84
CA PRO A 12 -11.78 -4.90 -24.46
C PRO A 12 -10.79 -4.91 -25.64
N SER A 13 -11.14 -5.53 -26.77
CA SER A 13 -10.25 -5.61 -27.95
C SER A 13 -10.04 -4.28 -28.66
N SER A 14 -10.90 -3.28 -28.47
CA SER A 14 -10.79 -1.97 -29.12
C SER A 14 -10.02 -0.93 -28.30
N VAL A 15 -9.67 -1.22 -27.04
CA VAL A 15 -9.02 -0.24 -26.14
C VAL A 15 -7.73 0.28 -26.74
N VAL A 16 -6.80 -0.64 -27.01
CA VAL A 16 -5.42 -0.34 -27.37
C VAL A 16 -5.36 0.43 -28.69
N PRO A 17 -6.04 -0.02 -29.78
CA PRO A 17 -6.05 0.74 -31.03
C PRO A 17 -6.60 2.16 -30.88
N ILE A 18 -7.63 2.37 -30.04
CA ILE A 18 -8.21 3.71 -29.83
C ILE A 18 -7.22 4.60 -29.06
N VAL A 19 -6.60 4.07 -28.00
CA VAL A 19 -5.59 4.81 -27.22
C VAL A 19 -4.39 5.15 -28.08
N GLU A 20 -3.91 4.20 -28.89
CA GLU A 20 -2.80 4.42 -29.84
C GLU A 20 -3.15 5.48 -30.88
N SER A 21 -4.34 5.41 -31.49
CA SER A 21 -4.83 6.42 -32.43
C SER A 21 -4.90 7.82 -31.79
N CYS A 22 -5.42 7.91 -30.55
CA CYS A 22 -5.46 9.16 -29.81
C CYS A 22 -4.05 9.69 -29.47
N SER A 23 -3.12 8.79 -29.12
CA SER A 23 -1.74 9.15 -28.82
C SER A 23 -0.97 9.61 -30.06
N ALA A 24 -1.32 9.10 -31.26
CA ALA A 24 -0.71 9.51 -32.51
C ALA A 24 -1.19 10.91 -32.97
N ALA A 25 -2.39 11.31 -32.57
CA ALA A 25 -2.96 12.62 -32.90
C ALA A 25 -2.40 13.78 -32.06
N LEU A 26 -1.69 13.50 -30.96
CA LEU A 26 -1.21 14.49 -30.00
C LEU A 26 0.27 14.27 -29.67
N PRO A 27 1.05 15.34 -29.36
CA PRO A 27 2.36 15.17 -28.76
C PRO A 27 2.26 14.36 -27.46
N ALA A 28 3.21 13.44 -27.22
CA ALA A 28 3.19 12.53 -26.07
C ALA A 28 3.01 13.25 -24.72
N ALA A 29 3.65 14.41 -24.54
CA ALA A 29 3.48 15.24 -23.34
C ALA A 29 2.04 15.71 -23.14
N LYS A 30 1.39 16.22 -24.20
CA LYS A 30 0.00 16.67 -24.14
C LYS A 30 -0.97 15.51 -23.89
N PHE A 31 -0.68 14.33 -24.44
CA PHE A 31 -1.49 13.14 -24.21
C PHE A 31 -1.37 12.64 -22.77
N SER A 32 -0.15 12.61 -22.22
CA SER A 32 0.10 12.33 -20.81
C SER A 32 -0.64 13.32 -19.90
N ASP A 33 -0.54 14.62 -20.18
CA ASP A 33 -1.26 15.66 -19.41
C ASP A 33 -2.78 15.47 -19.49
N LEU A 34 -3.30 15.06 -20.66
CA LEU A 34 -4.73 14.79 -20.86
C LEU A 34 -5.20 13.62 -19.98
N LEU A 35 -4.41 12.55 -19.86
CA LEU A 35 -4.72 11.38 -19.03
C LEU A 35 -4.71 11.69 -17.53
N GLN A 36 -3.87 12.65 -17.13
CA GLN A 36 -3.59 12.97 -15.73
C GLN A 36 -4.34 14.18 -15.19
N LYS A 37 -5.12 14.86 -16.03
CA LYS A 37 -5.92 16.02 -15.63
C LYS A 37 -7.35 15.64 -15.24
N ASN A 38 -7.89 16.40 -14.30
CA ASN A 38 -9.18 16.15 -13.63
C ASN A 38 -10.38 16.59 -14.49
N TYR A 39 -10.63 15.90 -15.60
CA TYR A 39 -11.69 16.29 -16.55
C TYR A 39 -13.07 15.68 -16.26
N ILE A 40 -13.14 14.56 -15.54
CA ILE A 40 -14.40 13.81 -15.35
C ILE A 40 -14.72 13.83 -13.85
N GLU A 41 -15.72 14.64 -13.47
CA GLU A 41 -16.16 14.82 -12.08
C GLU A 41 -15.04 15.15 -11.09
N GLY A 42 -14.03 15.90 -11.54
CA GLY A 42 -12.88 16.27 -10.70
C GLY A 42 -11.81 15.18 -10.55
N HIS A 43 -11.94 14.06 -11.26
CA HIS A 43 -10.99 12.95 -11.26
C HIS A 43 -10.34 12.73 -12.64
N THR A 44 -9.22 12.01 -12.64
CA THR A 44 -8.45 11.69 -13.87
C THR A 44 -9.10 10.54 -14.65
N THR A 45 -8.74 10.40 -15.93
CA THR A 45 -9.16 9.23 -16.73
C THR A 45 -8.66 7.92 -16.11
N ILE A 46 -7.48 7.95 -15.49
CA ILE A 46 -6.87 6.78 -14.82
C ILE A 46 -7.71 6.36 -13.60
N TYR A 47 -8.21 7.33 -12.82
CA TYR A 47 -9.11 7.05 -11.70
C TYR A 47 -10.32 6.25 -12.16
N TRP A 48 -11.01 6.72 -13.20
CA TRP A 48 -12.20 6.04 -13.72
C TRP A 48 -11.88 4.67 -14.32
N ALA A 49 -10.74 4.53 -15.01
CA ALA A 49 -10.31 3.23 -15.51
C ALA A 49 -10.14 2.18 -14.38
N ILE A 50 -9.71 2.62 -13.19
CA ILE A 50 -9.58 1.75 -12.02
C ILE A 50 -10.96 1.47 -11.41
N VAL A 51 -11.75 2.50 -11.15
CA VAL A 51 -13.08 2.39 -10.53
C VAL A 51 -14.02 1.52 -11.35
N ASP A 52 -14.00 1.67 -12.68
CA ASP A 52 -14.83 0.91 -13.62
C ASP A 52 -14.22 -0.47 -13.97
N GLY A 53 -13.12 -0.87 -13.33
CA GLY A 53 -12.47 -2.17 -13.54
C GLY A 53 -11.90 -2.37 -14.95
N ARG A 54 -11.61 -1.29 -15.69
CA ARG A 54 -11.12 -1.30 -17.07
C ARG A 54 -9.59 -1.50 -17.11
N LYS A 55 -9.12 -2.69 -16.71
CA LYS A 55 -7.68 -3.03 -16.62
C LYS A 55 -6.91 -2.80 -17.94
N GLU A 56 -7.48 -3.18 -19.08
CA GLU A 56 -6.85 -2.96 -20.39
C GLU A 56 -6.65 -1.48 -20.70
N ALA A 57 -7.62 -0.63 -20.35
CA ALA A 57 -7.51 0.81 -20.50
C ALA A 57 -6.44 1.38 -19.57
N LEU A 58 -6.42 0.94 -18.32
CA LEU A 58 -5.38 1.33 -17.36
C LEU A 58 -3.97 0.98 -17.89
N LEU A 59 -3.76 -0.26 -18.35
CA LEU A 59 -2.48 -0.69 -18.92
C LEU A 59 -2.09 0.12 -20.16
N ALA A 60 -3.06 0.39 -21.04
CA ALA A 60 -2.83 1.24 -22.21
C ALA A 60 -2.46 2.68 -21.82
N PHE A 61 -3.12 3.27 -20.82
CA PHE A 61 -2.83 4.64 -20.36
C PHE A 61 -1.46 4.76 -19.69
N VAL A 62 -1.10 3.81 -18.81
CA VAL A 62 0.17 3.84 -18.06
C VAL A 62 1.39 3.85 -18.98
N ARG A 63 1.29 3.27 -20.20
CA ARG A 63 2.37 3.30 -21.21
C ARG A 63 2.74 4.71 -21.67
N PHE A 64 1.83 5.67 -21.58
CA PHE A 64 2.04 7.05 -22.04
C PHE A 64 2.37 8.02 -20.90
N ILE A 65 2.39 7.53 -19.66
CA ILE A 65 2.65 8.33 -18.47
C ILE A 65 4.06 8.04 -18.01
N SER A 66 4.96 9.02 -18.10
CA SER A 66 6.34 8.90 -17.61
C SER A 66 6.45 9.15 -16.10
N GLN A 67 5.53 9.93 -15.54
CA GLN A 67 5.44 10.22 -14.11
C GLN A 67 3.99 10.52 -13.76
N ILE A 68 3.51 9.89 -12.69
CA ILE A 68 2.19 10.17 -12.12
C ILE A 68 2.24 11.51 -11.38
N GLN A 69 1.51 12.49 -11.90
CA GLN A 69 1.37 13.85 -11.35
C GLN A 69 0.32 13.92 -10.24
N CYS A 70 -0.68 13.03 -10.23
CA CYS A 70 -1.77 13.04 -9.26
C CYS A 70 -1.91 11.68 -8.54
N PRO A 71 -0.98 11.36 -7.60
CA PRO A 71 -1.02 10.10 -6.87
C PRO A 71 -2.28 9.95 -6.00
N ASP A 72 -2.87 11.08 -5.55
CA ASP A 72 -4.09 11.08 -4.74
C ASP A 72 -5.29 10.45 -5.46
N ASN A 73 -5.42 10.68 -6.77
CA ASN A 73 -6.47 10.05 -7.57
C ASN A 73 -6.27 8.53 -7.69
N LEU A 74 -5.03 8.05 -7.85
CA LEU A 74 -4.76 6.61 -7.85
C LEU A 74 -5.08 5.96 -6.50
N HIS A 75 -4.65 6.62 -5.43
CA HIS A 75 -4.90 6.20 -4.05
C HIS A 75 -6.40 6.14 -3.78
N LEU A 76 -7.14 7.19 -4.15
CA LEU A 76 -8.59 7.25 -4.02
C LEU A 76 -9.27 6.14 -4.83
N ALA A 77 -8.85 5.90 -6.08
CA ALA A 77 -9.44 4.85 -6.90
C ALA A 77 -9.24 3.45 -6.31
N CYS A 78 -8.00 3.12 -5.90
CA CYS A 78 -7.71 1.83 -5.27
C CYS A 78 -8.44 1.67 -3.94
N MET A 79 -8.61 2.76 -3.19
CA MET A 79 -9.37 2.79 -1.95
C MET A 79 -10.86 2.51 -2.22
N VAL A 80 -11.47 3.15 -3.22
CA VAL A 80 -12.88 2.94 -3.62
C VAL A 80 -13.12 1.50 -4.08
N THR A 81 -12.20 0.91 -4.85
CA THR A 81 -12.30 -0.48 -5.31
C THR A 81 -11.85 -1.52 -4.29
N ASN A 82 -11.26 -1.07 -3.17
CA ASN A 82 -10.59 -1.92 -2.18
C ASN A 82 -9.55 -2.89 -2.79
N ASP A 83 -8.85 -2.46 -3.86
CA ASP A 83 -7.89 -3.29 -4.61
C ASP A 83 -6.45 -3.06 -4.13
N HIS A 84 -6.03 -3.79 -3.09
CA HIS A 84 -4.67 -3.70 -2.55
C HIS A 84 -3.61 -4.21 -3.55
N ALA A 85 -3.94 -5.20 -4.38
CA ALA A 85 -3.00 -5.74 -5.35
C ALA A 85 -2.65 -4.68 -6.40
N LEU A 86 -3.66 -3.99 -6.92
CA LEU A 86 -3.46 -2.89 -7.84
C LEU A 86 -2.74 -1.71 -7.19
N PHE A 87 -3.12 -1.34 -5.96
CA PHE A 87 -2.42 -0.30 -5.20
C PHE A 87 -0.93 -0.61 -5.07
N THR A 88 -0.60 -1.86 -4.76
CA THR A 88 0.79 -2.33 -4.65
C THR A 88 1.48 -2.27 -6.01
N GLN A 89 0.84 -2.77 -7.07
CA GLN A 89 1.40 -2.71 -8.43
C GLN A 89 1.68 -1.28 -8.90
N LEU A 90 0.78 -0.33 -8.65
CA LEU A 90 0.94 1.06 -9.04
C LEU A 90 2.00 1.78 -8.20
N ASN A 91 2.09 1.48 -6.90
CA ASN A 91 3.15 2.01 -6.04
C ASN A 91 4.54 1.44 -6.39
N LEU A 92 4.62 0.18 -6.80
CA LEU A 92 5.83 -0.44 -7.35
C LEU A 92 6.13 0.04 -8.76
N GLY A 93 5.09 0.36 -9.52
CA GLY A 93 5.13 0.89 -10.87
C GLY A 93 5.83 2.24 -11.01
N ARG A 94 6.08 2.94 -9.89
CA ARG A 94 6.97 4.12 -9.87
C ARG A 94 8.39 3.78 -10.39
N ASP A 95 8.81 2.52 -10.32
CA ASP A 95 10.05 2.02 -10.94
C ASP A 95 9.86 1.39 -12.33
N MET A 96 8.63 1.00 -12.73
CA MET A 96 8.36 0.37 -14.03
C MET A 96 8.38 1.36 -15.21
N ILE A 97 8.13 2.63 -14.94
CA ILE A 97 7.91 3.65 -15.97
C ILE A 97 9.23 4.29 -16.48
N GLY A 98 10.36 4.08 -15.77
CA GLY A 98 11.63 4.74 -16.08
C GLY A 98 12.80 3.86 -16.55
N ALA A 99 12.65 2.54 -16.62
CA ALA A 99 13.81 1.65 -16.81
C ALA A 99 14.18 1.42 -18.29
N LYS A 100 14.62 2.48 -18.98
CA LYS A 100 15.58 2.35 -20.09
C LYS A 100 16.98 2.58 -19.51
N GLY A 101 17.61 1.50 -19.03
CA GLY A 101 19.04 1.46 -18.71
C GLY A 101 19.44 2.02 -17.34
N GLU A 102 19.99 1.15 -16.50
CA GLU A 102 20.99 1.50 -15.46
C GLU A 102 20.60 2.57 -14.41
N THR A 103 19.51 2.38 -13.67
CA THR A 103 19.43 2.95 -12.31
C THR A 103 18.64 2.07 -11.34
N LEU A 104 18.89 0.76 -11.39
CA LEU A 104 18.28 -0.28 -10.57
C LEU A 104 18.76 -0.27 -9.09
N LYS A 105 19.43 0.80 -8.62
CA LYS A 105 20.01 0.86 -7.26
C LYS A 105 19.08 1.46 -6.20
N ARG A 106 17.97 2.12 -6.57
CA ARG A 106 17.04 2.74 -5.60
C ARG A 106 15.79 1.90 -5.30
N SER A 107 15.43 0.98 -6.20
CA SER A 107 14.32 0.03 -6.06
C SER A 107 14.56 -1.06 -4.99
N LEU A 108 15.82 -1.32 -4.63
CA LEU A 108 16.20 -2.30 -3.59
C LEU A 108 15.82 -1.88 -2.16
N LEU A 109 15.21 -0.71 -1.98
CA LEU A 109 14.76 -0.22 -0.67
C LEU A 109 13.31 -0.53 -0.33
N CYS A 110 12.45 -0.97 -1.28
CA CYS A 110 11.02 -1.20 -1.01
C CYS A 110 10.38 -2.29 -1.91
N SER A 111 9.98 -3.42 -1.29
CA SER A 111 9.03 -4.47 -1.74
C SER A 111 9.59 -5.61 -2.62
N PRO A 112 9.09 -6.88 -2.58
CA PRO A 112 7.73 -7.35 -2.23
C PRO A 112 7.56 -7.68 -0.77
N GLN A 113 6.70 -6.92 -0.12
CA GLN A 113 6.09 -7.25 1.15
C GLN A 113 4.82 -8.04 0.83
N GLU A 114 4.81 -9.33 1.13
CA GLU A 114 3.60 -10.13 1.01
C GLU A 114 2.62 -9.68 2.10
N ASN A 115 1.71 -8.78 1.72
CA ASN A 115 0.57 -8.41 2.53
C ASN A 115 -0.57 -9.35 2.17
N HIS A 116 -0.95 -10.19 3.12
CA HIS A 116 -2.15 -11.01 3.00
C HIS A 116 -3.21 -10.45 3.93
N GLU A 117 -4.28 -9.92 3.34
CA GLU A 117 -5.51 -9.62 4.07
C GLU A 117 -6.28 -10.93 4.25
N VAL A 118 -6.53 -11.29 5.51
CA VAL A 118 -7.44 -12.38 5.86
C VAL A 118 -8.65 -11.74 6.51
N GLY A 119 -9.78 -11.71 5.80
CA GLY A 119 -11.05 -11.25 6.34
C GLY A 119 -11.52 -12.23 7.42
N VAL A 120 -11.66 -11.74 8.65
CA VAL A 120 -12.13 -12.55 9.80
C VAL A 120 -13.61 -12.26 10.08
N ASP A 121 -14.05 -11.01 9.95
CA ASP A 121 -15.42 -10.55 10.21
C ASP A 121 -15.72 -9.23 9.47
N GLU A 122 -16.97 -8.74 9.40
CA GLU A 122 -17.36 -7.49 8.72
C GLU A 122 -16.57 -6.27 9.21
N ASP A 123 -16.45 -6.13 10.53
CA ASP A 123 -15.76 -5.00 11.17
C ASP A 123 -14.30 -5.31 11.55
N ARG A 124 -13.83 -6.54 11.33
CA ARG A 124 -12.48 -6.97 11.73
C ARG A 124 -11.70 -7.63 10.60
N PHE A 125 -10.46 -7.20 10.42
CA PHE A 125 -9.55 -7.78 9.43
C PHE A 125 -8.15 -7.92 9.98
N VAL A 126 -7.36 -8.82 9.38
CA VAL A 126 -5.97 -9.08 9.76
C VAL A 126 -5.07 -8.88 8.55
N VAL A 127 -4.01 -8.11 8.73
CA VAL A 127 -2.97 -7.91 7.71
C VAL A 127 -1.66 -8.50 8.20
N SER A 128 -1.12 -9.43 7.43
CA SER A 128 0.20 -10.02 7.69
C SER A 128 1.28 -9.24 6.96
N PHE A 129 2.40 -8.98 7.63
CA PHE A 129 3.54 -8.24 7.09
C PHE A 129 4.82 -9.05 7.24
N ARG A 130 5.66 -9.00 6.19
CA ARG A 130 6.99 -9.57 6.18
C ARG A 130 8.05 -8.53 5.81
N PHE A 131 8.80 -8.04 6.79
CA PHE A 131 9.79 -6.99 6.62
C PHE A 131 11.20 -7.57 6.50
N LYS A 132 11.66 -7.86 5.27
CA LYS A 132 12.99 -8.43 5.03
C LYS A 132 14.11 -7.49 5.46
N MET A 133 15.17 -8.06 6.06
CA MET A 133 16.36 -7.34 6.53
C MET A 133 16.02 -6.14 7.43
N CYS A 134 14.97 -6.25 8.25
CA CYS A 134 14.40 -5.17 9.06
C CYS A 134 15.47 -4.43 9.89
N ARG A 135 16.30 -5.15 10.64
CA ARG A 135 17.38 -4.54 11.45
C ARG A 135 18.37 -3.73 10.62
N LYS A 136 18.84 -4.32 9.50
CA LYS A 136 19.81 -3.67 8.62
C LYS A 136 19.21 -2.40 8.02
N ARG A 137 17.97 -2.48 7.54
CA ARG A 137 17.24 -1.35 6.95
C ARG A 137 16.98 -0.25 7.97
N LEU A 138 16.50 -0.59 9.17
CA LEU A 138 16.27 0.37 10.25
C LEU A 138 17.55 1.11 10.64
N ARG A 139 18.70 0.41 10.73
CA ARG A 139 19.98 1.05 11.02
C ARG A 139 20.45 2.01 9.93
N MET A 140 20.10 1.75 8.67
CA MET A 140 20.51 2.58 7.53
C MET A 140 19.59 3.77 7.30
N THR A 141 18.28 3.59 7.51
CA THR A 141 17.25 4.55 7.09
C THR A 141 16.55 5.22 8.26
N TYR A 142 16.75 4.74 9.49
CA TYR A 142 16.05 5.14 10.71
C TYR A 142 14.53 4.96 10.70
N SER A 143 13.94 4.60 9.57
CA SER A 143 12.52 4.34 9.43
C SER A 143 12.24 3.44 8.23
N MET A 144 11.28 2.54 8.38
CA MET A 144 10.75 1.73 7.29
C MET A 144 9.25 1.57 7.46
N GLY A 145 8.54 1.30 6.38
CA GLY A 145 7.10 1.14 6.48
C GLY A 145 6.48 0.66 5.19
N THR A 146 5.17 0.52 5.23
CA THR A 146 4.34 0.11 4.12
C THR A 146 3.00 0.80 4.17
N GLU A 147 2.36 0.92 3.02
CA GLU A 147 0.97 1.33 2.89
C GLU A 147 0.18 0.17 2.30
N PHE A 148 -1.08 0.03 2.72
CA PHE A 148 -1.96 -1.02 2.22
C PHE A 148 -3.41 -0.54 2.17
N VAL A 149 -4.21 -1.14 1.29
CA VAL A 149 -5.63 -0.86 1.18
C VAL A 149 -6.38 -1.98 1.89
N ALA A 150 -7.28 -1.61 2.80
CA ALA A 150 -8.18 -2.55 3.45
C ALA A 150 -9.43 -1.81 3.94
N ARG A 151 -10.60 -2.44 3.77
CA ARG A 151 -11.91 -1.89 4.17
C ARG A 151 -12.15 -0.47 3.65
N GLY A 152 -11.85 -0.25 2.37
CA GLY A 152 -12.07 1.03 1.70
C GLY A 152 -11.25 2.17 2.29
N ARG A 153 -10.08 1.86 2.85
CA ARG A 153 -9.16 2.82 3.48
C ARG A 153 -7.72 2.46 3.15
N ILE A 154 -6.89 3.48 3.10
CA ILE A 154 -5.43 3.34 2.99
C ILE A 154 -4.85 3.44 4.39
N TRP A 155 -4.19 2.38 4.79
CA TRP A 155 -3.50 2.24 6.05
C TRP A 155 -2.00 2.34 5.83
N TRP A 156 -1.28 2.75 6.86
CA TRP A 156 0.16 2.65 6.90
C TRP A 156 0.62 1.95 8.17
N LEU A 157 1.73 1.24 8.06
CA LEU A 157 2.52 0.73 9.19
C LEU A 157 3.95 1.26 9.02
N ARG A 158 4.49 1.91 10.05
CA ARG A 158 5.86 2.43 10.07
C ARG A 158 6.57 1.95 11.31
N ILE A 159 7.83 1.58 11.14
CA ILE A 159 8.77 1.18 12.17
C ILE A 159 9.89 2.23 12.16
N PHE A 160 10.14 2.86 13.29
CA PHE A 160 11.19 3.85 13.47
C PHE A 160 12.26 3.32 14.42
N TYR A 161 13.49 3.76 14.22
CA TYR A 161 14.60 3.55 15.15
C TYR A 161 14.84 4.85 15.91
N CYS A 162 14.76 4.81 17.24
CA CYS A 162 15.01 5.96 18.11
C CYS A 162 16.29 5.78 18.92
N ALA A 163 17.26 6.67 18.70
CA ALA A 163 18.40 6.89 19.58
C ALA A 163 18.06 7.99 20.61
N PRO A 164 18.61 7.98 21.84
CA PRO A 164 19.71 7.13 22.34
C PRO A 164 19.28 5.80 22.96
N GLY A 165 17.98 5.55 23.17
CA GLY A 165 17.50 4.36 23.88
C GLY A 165 17.62 3.02 23.14
N GLU A 166 18.11 3.05 21.90
CA GLU A 166 18.04 1.93 20.95
C GLU A 166 16.66 1.25 21.00
N GLU A 167 15.62 2.04 20.72
CA GLU A 167 14.24 1.58 20.77
C GLU A 167 13.63 1.53 19.37
N TRP A 168 12.83 0.52 19.08
CA TRP A 168 11.98 0.50 17.90
C TRP A 168 10.61 1.06 18.24
N ILE A 169 10.15 2.02 17.45
CA ILE A 169 8.78 2.51 17.50
C ILE A 169 7.98 1.94 16.34
N ILE A 170 6.98 1.11 16.63
CA ILE A 170 6.00 0.71 15.61
C ILE A 170 4.76 1.58 15.75
N ALA A 171 4.37 2.22 14.65
CA ALA A 171 3.17 3.02 14.53
C ALA A 171 2.34 2.57 13.33
N THR A 172 1.02 2.72 13.47
CA THR A 172 0.05 2.51 12.39
C THR A 172 -0.95 3.65 12.39
N GLY A 173 -1.54 3.91 11.24
CA GLY A 173 -2.60 4.89 11.08
C GLY A 173 -3.21 4.84 9.68
N LEU A 174 -4.00 5.86 9.38
CA LEU A 174 -4.60 6.06 8.06
C LEU A 174 -3.78 7.06 7.25
N SER A 175 -3.61 6.78 5.96
CA SER A 175 -3.09 7.74 4.97
C SER A 175 -4.25 8.56 4.42
N GLN A 176 -3.97 9.82 4.07
CA GLN A 176 -4.89 10.57 3.22
C GLN A 176 -5.05 9.82 1.87
N PRO A 177 -6.25 9.78 1.27
CA PRO A 177 -7.46 10.54 1.61
C PRO A 177 -8.46 9.81 2.52
N SER A 178 -8.05 8.78 3.27
CA SER A 178 -8.98 7.97 4.08
C SER A 178 -9.74 8.79 5.13
N LEU A 179 -11.05 8.55 5.24
CA LEU A 179 -11.88 9.16 6.28
C LEU A 179 -11.44 8.70 7.68
N PRO A 180 -11.42 9.60 8.67
CA PRO A 180 -11.00 9.27 10.02
C PRO A 180 -11.90 8.19 10.62
N VAL A 181 -11.27 7.19 11.24
CA VAL A 181 -11.95 6.13 11.99
C VAL A 181 -11.26 5.96 13.35
N ARG A 182 -11.95 5.35 14.31
CA ARG A 182 -11.37 4.97 15.60
C ARG A 182 -11.10 3.46 15.60
N PRO A 183 -9.97 3.00 15.02
CA PRO A 183 -9.67 1.58 15.02
C PRO A 183 -9.21 1.15 16.41
N LEU A 184 -9.64 -0.05 16.82
CA LEU A 184 -8.90 -0.84 17.78
C LEU A 184 -7.95 -1.72 16.97
N ALA A 185 -6.65 -1.47 17.05
CA ALA A 185 -5.68 -2.36 16.41
C ALA A 185 -4.84 -3.11 17.45
N LYS A 186 -4.54 -4.36 17.13
CA LYS A 186 -3.69 -5.27 17.90
C LYS A 186 -2.56 -5.72 16.98
N LEU A 187 -1.33 -5.35 17.33
CA LEU A 187 -0.14 -5.79 16.63
C LEU A 187 0.42 -7.05 17.31
N ILE A 188 0.54 -8.13 16.56
CA ILE A 188 1.11 -9.41 16.97
C ILE A 188 2.44 -9.58 16.24
N ILE A 189 3.55 -9.70 16.96
CA ILE A 189 4.84 -10.04 16.37
C ILE A 189 5.01 -11.56 16.46
N GLU A 190 5.11 -12.20 15.31
CA GLU A 190 5.31 -13.65 15.24
C GLU A 190 6.80 -13.94 15.32
N ALA A 191 7.28 -14.30 16.51
CA ALA A 191 8.62 -14.87 16.58
C ALA A 191 8.66 -16.25 15.96
N GLN A 192 9.86 -16.65 15.54
CA GLN A 192 10.11 -17.91 14.85
C GLN A 192 9.41 -19.08 15.55
N ARG A 193 8.48 -19.74 14.84
CA ARG A 193 7.78 -20.94 15.32
C ARG A 193 8.61 -22.22 15.19
N GLU A 194 9.78 -22.20 14.56
CA GLU A 194 10.29 -23.43 13.92
C GLU A 194 11.77 -23.77 14.16
N LYS A 195 12.48 -23.09 15.06
CA LYS A 195 13.77 -23.62 15.52
C LYS A 195 13.60 -24.48 16.77
N PRO A 196 13.63 -25.83 16.67
CA PRO A 196 13.75 -26.68 17.85
C PRO A 196 15.01 -26.25 18.63
N GLY A 197 14.82 -25.71 19.83
CA GLY A 197 15.90 -25.20 20.69
C GLY A 197 15.82 -23.71 21.05
N CYS A 198 14.95 -22.90 20.44
CA CYS A 198 14.68 -21.53 20.93
C CYS A 198 13.68 -21.58 22.10
N ALA A 199 14.20 -21.52 23.32
CA ALA A 199 13.50 -21.85 24.56
C ALA A 199 12.42 -20.85 25.03
N THR A 200 12.07 -19.83 24.25
CA THR A 200 11.07 -18.86 24.72
C THR A 200 10.23 -18.35 23.57
N ARG A 201 8.94 -18.72 23.57
CA ARG A 201 7.93 -17.95 22.83
C ARG A 201 7.99 -16.53 23.41
N PRO A 202 8.34 -15.49 22.66
CA PRO A 202 8.05 -14.16 23.13
C PRO A 202 6.54 -14.09 23.34
N ALA A 203 6.14 -13.54 24.49
CA ALA A 203 4.74 -13.33 24.79
C ALA A 203 4.08 -12.66 23.58
N ALA A 204 2.93 -13.17 23.15
CA ALA A 204 2.12 -12.45 22.19
C ALA A 204 1.70 -11.15 22.88
N TRP A 205 2.37 -10.06 22.54
CA TRP A 205 2.08 -8.78 23.14
C TRP A 205 0.80 -8.24 22.54
N GLN A 206 -0.25 -8.11 23.36
CA GLN A 206 -1.51 -7.52 22.96
C GLN A 206 -1.59 -6.10 23.49
N TRP A 207 -1.85 -5.16 22.59
CA TRP A 207 -2.02 -3.74 22.93
C TRP A 207 -3.34 -3.28 22.31
N THR A 208 -4.10 -2.51 23.06
CA THR A 208 -5.40 -1.94 22.63
C THR A 208 -5.23 -0.43 22.49
N ILE A 209 -5.63 0.13 21.34
CA ILE A 209 -5.28 1.50 20.94
C ILE A 209 -6.37 2.51 21.26
N GLY A 210 -5.97 3.69 21.75
CA GLY A 210 -6.74 4.92 21.70
C GLY A 210 -6.07 5.97 20.81
N LEU A 211 -6.78 6.44 19.78
CA LEU A 211 -6.47 7.60 18.91
C LEU A 211 -5.18 7.52 18.06
N ASN A 212 -5.33 6.99 16.84
CA ASN A 212 -4.55 7.25 15.62
C ASN A 212 -3.03 6.99 15.59
N LYS A 213 -2.39 6.59 16.71
CA LYS A 213 -0.97 6.23 16.70
C LYS A 213 -0.67 5.18 17.77
N LEU A 214 -0.31 3.97 17.32
CA LEU A 214 0.37 2.99 18.17
C LEU A 214 1.81 3.46 18.41
N ARG A 215 2.33 3.27 19.62
CA ARG A 215 3.77 3.33 19.91
C ARG A 215 4.15 2.06 20.67
N LEU A 216 4.62 1.06 19.95
CA LEU A 216 5.34 -0.06 20.58
C LEU A 216 6.77 0.39 20.84
N ILE A 217 7.36 0.06 22.00
CA ILE A 217 8.79 0.25 22.26
C ILE A 217 9.40 -1.14 22.44
N ALA A 218 10.29 -1.54 21.53
CA ALA A 218 11.05 -2.78 21.66
C ALA A 218 12.57 -2.47 21.74
N PRO A 219 13.32 -3.07 22.68
CA PRO A 219 14.76 -2.85 22.77
C PRO A 219 15.49 -3.47 21.59
N VAL A 220 16.36 -2.71 20.92
CA VAL A 220 17.13 -3.08 19.71
C VAL A 220 18.05 -4.27 19.90
N GLY A 221 18.48 -4.53 21.14
CA GLY A 221 19.28 -5.71 21.49
C GLY A 221 18.49 -7.01 21.42
N ASN A 222 17.16 -6.95 21.48
CA ASN A 222 16.31 -8.13 21.49
C ASN A 222 15.99 -8.58 20.06
N THR A 223 16.82 -9.47 19.52
CA THR A 223 16.60 -10.09 18.21
C THR A 223 15.53 -11.18 18.22
N ALA A 224 14.85 -11.44 19.34
CA ALA A 224 13.81 -12.47 19.42
C ALA A 224 12.63 -12.25 18.46
N TYR A 225 12.52 -11.04 17.91
CA TYR A 225 11.48 -10.65 16.95
C TYR A 225 11.88 -10.84 15.49
N LEU A 226 13.13 -11.19 15.22
CA LEU A 226 13.65 -11.39 13.87
C LEU A 226 13.96 -12.86 13.64
N ASP A 227 13.74 -13.31 12.41
CA ASP A 227 14.29 -14.59 11.96
C ASP A 227 15.80 -14.50 11.67
N CYS A 228 16.37 -15.64 11.27
CA CYS A 228 17.80 -15.77 10.99
C CYS A 228 18.29 -14.87 9.84
N ASP A 229 17.42 -14.49 8.91
CA ASP A 229 17.70 -13.55 7.84
C ASP A 229 17.43 -12.08 8.24
N GLY A 230 17.05 -11.83 9.49
CA GLY A 230 16.77 -10.50 10.01
C GLY A 230 15.43 -9.94 9.53
N THR A 231 14.53 -10.80 9.08
CA THR A 231 13.15 -10.50 8.68
C THR A 231 12.24 -10.48 9.91
N LEU A 232 11.38 -9.47 9.99
CA LEU A 232 10.34 -9.33 11.00
C LEU A 232 9.00 -9.83 10.42
N HIS A 233 8.35 -10.75 11.13
CA HIS A 233 6.99 -11.21 10.82
C HIS A 233 6.02 -10.57 11.80
N ALA A 234 5.02 -9.87 11.29
CA ALA A 234 4.03 -9.17 12.11
C ALA A 234 2.63 -9.34 11.54
N LYS A 235 1.62 -9.41 12.40
CA LYS A 235 0.21 -9.38 12.05
C LYS A 235 -0.45 -8.20 12.73
N LEU A 236 -1.18 -7.39 11.99
CA LEU A 236 -1.98 -6.31 12.53
C LEU A 236 -3.45 -6.70 12.39
N GLU A 237 -4.08 -6.97 13.53
CA GLU A 237 -5.53 -7.14 13.60
C GLU A 237 -6.15 -5.76 13.82
N ILE A 238 -7.14 -5.39 13.02
CA ILE A 238 -7.85 -4.11 13.13
C ILE A 238 -9.34 -4.41 13.26
N GLU A 239 -9.96 -3.85 14.28
CA GLU A 239 -11.40 -3.82 14.50
C GLU A 239 -11.88 -2.37 14.37
N LEU A 240 -12.83 -2.15 13.46
CA LEU A 240 -13.43 -0.85 13.18
C LEU A 240 -14.69 -0.71 14.03
N LYS A 241 -14.66 0.17 15.03
CA LYS A 241 -15.88 0.49 15.76
C LYS A 241 -16.80 1.31 14.87
N CYS A 242 -17.88 0.70 14.40
CA CYS A 242 -19.02 1.43 13.89
C CYS A 242 -19.47 2.41 14.97
N LYS A 243 -19.44 3.71 14.67
CA LYS A 243 -19.99 4.74 15.55
C LYS A 243 -21.48 4.42 15.65
N GLY A 244 -21.89 3.82 16.77
CA GLY A 244 -23.20 3.22 16.91
C GLY A 244 -24.29 4.14 16.37
N ARG A 245 -25.18 3.56 15.55
CA ARG A 245 -26.58 3.98 15.55
C ARG A 245 -26.97 3.97 17.02
N SER A 246 -27.11 5.14 17.62
CA SER A 246 -27.75 5.27 18.91
C SER A 246 -29.14 4.66 18.75
N GLU A 247 -29.33 3.47 19.32
CA GLU A 247 -30.67 2.92 19.57
C GLU A 247 -31.48 3.86 20.45
#